data_AF-A0A0A2DN85-F1
#
_entry.id   AF-A0A0A2DN85-F1
#
_cell.length_a   1.000
_cell.length_b   1.000
_cell.length_c   1.000
_cell.angle_alpha   90.00
_cell.angle_beta   90.00
_cell.angle_gamma   90.00
#
_symmetry.space_group_name_H-M   'P 1'
#
loop_
_entity.id
_entity.type
_entity.pdbx_description
1 polymer ?
#
loop_
_entity_poly.entity_id
_entity_poly.type
_entity_poly.pdbx_seq_one_letter_code
_entity_poly.pdbx_strand_id
1 'polypeptide(L)' 'MKINVKTTNRILLILGVVIVVAAAISCIWLNDAQRMVVGIGAFFAVLNLLFLSYFFNKNVRRRR' A
#
# COMPACT_ATOMS: atom_id res chain seq x y z
N MET A 1 15.35 3.30 17.85
CA MET A 1 13.88 3.27 17.65
C MET A 1 13.41 1.81 17.57
N LYS A 2 12.58 1.32 18.50
CA LYS A 2 12.07 -0.06 18.48
C LYS A 2 10.84 -0.13 17.57
N ILE A 3 10.97 -0.72 16.37
CA ILE A 3 9.85 -0.90 15.45
C ILE A 3 8.92 -2.00 16.00
N ASN A 4 7.62 -1.69 16.09
CA ASN A 4 6.58 -2.67 16.42
C ASN A 4 5.95 -3.19 15.13
N VAL A 5 6.41 -4.35 14.66
CA VAL A 5 6.01 -4.96 13.38
C VAL A 5 4.50 -5.16 13.27
N LYS A 6 3.81 -5.49 14.38
CA LYS A 6 2.35 -5.68 14.38
C LYS A 6 1.62 -4.38 14.05
N THR A 7 2.02 -3.28 14.71
CA THR A 7 1.46 -1.94 14.45
C THR A 7 1.84 -1.45 13.05
N THR A 8 3.10 -1.63 12.64
CA THR A 8 3.57 -1.24 11.30
C THR A 8 2.78 -1.93 10.20
N ASN A 9 2.59 -3.25 10.25
CA ASN A 9 1.80 -3.97 9.24
C ASN A 9 0.35 -3.51 9.20
N ARG A 10 -0.24 -3.14 10.35
CA ARG A 10 -1.59 -2.60 10.41
C ARG A 10 -1.69 -1.24 9.72
N ILE A 11 -0.70 -0.38 9.92
CA ILE A 11 -0.59 0.92 9.25
C ILE A 11 -0.46 0.71 7.73
N LEU A 12 0.42 -0.20 7.29
CA LEU A 12 0.60 -0.52 5.87
C LEU A 12 -0.70 -1.02 5.22
N LEU A 13 -1.49 -1.84 5.94
CA LEU A 13 -2.78 -2.31 5.47
C LEU A 13 -3.79 -1.17 5.32
N ILE A 14 -3.88 -0.28 6.32
CA ILE A 14 -4.76 0.90 6.27
C ILE A 14 -4.39 1.80 5.08
N LEU A 15 -3.10 2.05 4.87
CA LEU A 15 -2.61 2.82 3.72
C LEU A 15 -3.00 2.17 2.39
N GLY A 16 -2.89 0.84 2.29
CA GLY A 16 -3.33 0.10 1.10
C GLY A 16 -4.81 0.28 0.81
N VAL A 17 -5.67 0.20 1.83
CA VAL A 17 -7.11 0.44 1.68
C VAL A 17 -7.38 1.87 1.22
N VAL A 18 -6.71 2.87 1.81
CA VAL A 18 -6.86 4.28 1.42
C VAL A 18 -6.49 4.51 -0.04
N ILE A 19 -5.39 3.90 -0.52
CA ILE A 19 -4.97 4.00 -1.93
C ILE A 19 -6.05 3.44 -2.87
N VAL A 20 -6.60 2.26 -2.55
CA VAL A 20 -7.63 1.62 -3.38
C VAL A 20 -8.91 2.48 -3.42
N VAL A 21 -9.36 2.98 -2.27
CA VAL A 21 -10.55 3.85 -2.19
C VAL A 21 -10.33 5.15 -2.94
N ALA A 22 -9.17 5.79 -2.79
CA ALA A 22 -8.83 7.02 -3.51
C ALA A 22 -8.76 6.81 -5.02
N ALA A 23 -8.18 5.69 -5.47
CA ALA A 23 -8.14 5.32 -6.88
C ALA A 23 -9.56 5.09 -7.44
N ALA A 24 -10.43 4.41 -6.69
CA ALA A 24 -11.81 4.18 -7.11
C ALA A 24 -12.63 5.48 -7.21
N ILE A 25 -12.52 6.37 -6.22
CA ILE A 25 -13.22 7.67 -6.22
C ILE A 25 -12.71 8.56 -7.36
N SER A 26 -11.40 8.59 -7.58
CA SER A 26 -10.82 9.43 -8.64
C SER A 26 -11.27 9.00 -10.03
N CYS A 27 -11.46 7.70 -10.30
CA CYS A 27 -11.96 7.21 -11.60
C CYS A 27 -13.28 7.84 -12.06
N ILE A 28 -14.13 8.35 -11.16
CA ILE A 28 -15.40 9.03 -11.50
C ILE A 28 -15.13 10.31 -12.32
N TRP A 29 -14.03 11.00 -12.05
CA TRP A 29 -13.72 12.33 -12.60
C TRP A 29 -12.67 12.30 -13.71
N LEU A 30 -12.05 11.14 -13.95
CA LEU A 30 -10.91 10.99 -14.85
C LEU A 30 -11.34 10.47 -16.24
N ASN A 31 -10.59 10.88 -17.27
CA ASN A 31 -10.71 10.29 -18.61
C ASN A 31 -10.02 8.92 -18.70
N ASP A 32 -10.15 8.22 -19.83
CA ASP A 32 -9.64 6.86 -20.00
C ASP A 32 -8.11 6.74 -19.83
N ALA A 33 -7.33 7.69 -20.37
CA ALA A 33 -5.88 7.69 -20.22
C ALA A 33 -5.47 7.88 -18.75
N GLN A 34 -6.13 8.80 -18.05
CA GLN A 34 -5.88 9.06 -16.63
C GLN A 34 -6.28 7.87 -15.73
N ARG A 35 -7.41 7.23 -16.02
CA ARG A 35 -7.85 6.01 -15.31
C ARG A 35 -6.81 4.89 -15.43
N MET A 36 -6.22 4.72 -16.61
CA MET A 36 -5.17 3.73 -16.83
C MET A 36 -3.92 4.06 -16.00
N VAL A 37 -3.47 5.31 -15.99
CA VAL A 37 -2.32 5.76 -15.18
C VAL A 37 -2.58 5.58 -13.69
N VAL A 38 -3.76 5.98 -13.19
CA VAL A 38 -4.15 5.79 -11.79
C VAL A 38 -4.23 4.33 -11.42
N GLY A 39 -4.79 3.47 -12.29
CA GLY A 39 -4.85 2.03 -12.08
C GLY A 39 -3.47 1.39 -11.95
N ILE A 40 -2.55 1.73 -12.85
CA ILE A 40 -1.16 1.27 -12.81
C ILE A 40 -0.45 1.78 -11.55
N GLY A 41 -0.59 3.07 -11.24
CA GLY A 41 0.00 3.68 -10.05
C GLY A 41 -0.50 3.05 -8.75
N ALA A 42 -1.82 2.86 -8.63
CA ALA A 42 -2.43 2.20 -7.47
C ALA A 42 -1.96 0.75 -7.33
N PHE A 43 -1.86 0.01 -8.44
CA PHE A 43 -1.35 -1.35 -8.45
C PHE A 43 0.08 -1.44 -7.90
N PHE A 44 1.00 -0.60 -8.42
CA PHE A 44 2.37 -0.56 -7.93
C PHE A 44 2.48 -0.10 -6.47
N ALA A 45 1.65 0.86 -6.05
CA ALA A 45 1.62 1.33 -4.68
C ALA A 45 1.19 0.21 -3.71
N VAL A 46 0.15 -0.55 -4.05
CA VAL A 46 -0.29 -1.71 -3.25
C VAL A 46 0.79 -2.79 -3.21
N LEU A 47 1.41 -3.13 -4.35
CA LEU A 47 2.51 -4.09 -4.39
C LEU A 47 3.67 -3.65 -3.49
N ASN A 48 4.05 -2.37 -3.52
CA ASN A 48 5.12 -1.84 -2.69
C ASN A 48 4.82 -2.02 -1.19
N LEU A 49 3.59 -1.74 -0.76
CA LEU A 49 3.16 -1.94 0.63
C LEU A 49 3.20 -3.42 1.05
N LEU A 50 2.85 -4.34 0.14
CA LEU A 50 2.95 -5.79 0.39
C LEU A 50 4.42 -6.21 0.57
N PHE A 51 5.33 -5.74 -0.28
CA PHE A 51 6.76 -6.01 -0.15
C PHE A 51 7.34 -5.44 1.15
N LEU A 52 6.94 -4.22 1.53
CA LEU A 52 7.33 -3.63 2.82
C LEU A 52 6.84 -4.47 3.99
N SER A 53 5.57 -4.89 3.97
CA SER A 53 5.00 -5.77 5.01
C SER A 53 5.77 -7.10 5.09
N TYR A 54 6.09 -7.72 3.95
CA TYR A 54 6.92 -8.92 3.91
C TYR A 54 8.31 -8.67 4.49
N PHE A 55 8.97 -7.57 4.10
CA PHE A 55 10.30 -7.21 4.59
C PHE A 55 10.32 -7.03 6.11
N PHE A 56 9.37 -6.29 6.67
CA PHE A 56 9.29 -6.08 8.12
C PHE A 56 9.02 -7.41 8.86
N ASN A 57 8.15 -8.26 8.33
CA ASN A 57 7.89 -9.57 8.91
C ASN A 57 9.09 -10.52 8.85
N LYS A 58 9.86 -10.51 7.76
CA LYS A 58 11.01 -11.40 7.60
C LYS A 58 12.22 -10.94 8.39
N ASN A 59 12.55 -9.65 8.33
CA ASN A 59 13.83 -9.13 8.80
C ASN A 59 13.77 -8.46 10.16
N VAL A 60 12.65 -7.83 10.51
CA VAL A 60 12.51 -7.09 11.78
C VAL A 60 11.87 -7.94 12.87
N ARG A 61 10.89 -8.79 12.53
CA ARG A 61 10.27 -9.71 13.50
C ARG A 61 11.23 -10.81 13.96
N ARG A 62 12.11 -11.33 13.08
CA ARG A 62 13.07 -12.40 13.42
C ARG A 62 14.28 -11.94 14.22
N ARG A 63 14.51 -10.62 14.33
CA ARG A 63 15.63 -10.03 15.10
C ARG A 63 15.23 -9.65 16.53
N ARG A 64 14.03 -10.00 16.98
CA ARG A 64 13.60 -9.96 18.40
C ARG A 64 13.38 -11.37 18.88
#